data_AF-G9WTK1-F1
#
_entry.id   AF-G9WTK1-F1
#
_cell.length_a   1.000
_cell.length_b   1.000
_cell.length_c   1.000
_cell.angle_alpha   90.00
_cell.angle_beta   90.00
_cell.angle_gamma   90.00
#
_symmetry.space_group_name_H-M   'P 1'
#
loop_
_entity.id
_entity.type
_entity.pdbx_description
1 polymer ?
#
loop_
_entity_poly.entity_id
_entity_poly.type
_entity_poly.pdbx_seq_one_letter_code
_entity_poly.pdbx_strand_id
1 'polypeptide(L)' 'MKKRMRYICEMCGTGYSTKEEAEGCEALHEKNVKLTKFEYVYGMVMPKYVYVENADGTIKARYNLIGIMDSRNTGKN' A
#
# COMPACT_ATOMS: atom_id res chain seq x y z
N MET A 1 -6.03 28.85 -22.42
CA MET A 1 -7.08 28.41 -21.46
C MET A 1 -6.54 27.26 -20.63
N LYS A 2 -6.44 27.37 -19.30
CA LYS A 2 -6.06 26.24 -18.44
C LYS A 2 -7.28 25.31 -18.31
N LYS A 3 -7.19 24.07 -18.78
CA LYS A 3 -8.23 23.04 -18.54
C LYS A 3 -8.38 22.92 -17.03
N ARG A 4 -9.56 23.25 -16.48
CA ARG A 4 -9.87 22.97 -15.07
C ARG A 4 -10.01 21.46 -14.95
N MET A 5 -8.99 20.79 -14.42
CA MET A 5 -9.08 19.39 -14.01
C MET A 5 -10.07 19.33 -12.85
N ARG A 6 -11.17 18.60 -13.04
CA ARG A 6 -12.28 18.52 -12.06
C ARG A 6 -12.33 17.16 -11.36
N TYR A 7 -11.67 16.16 -11.91
CA TYR A 7 -11.68 14.79 -11.40
C TYR A 7 -10.25 14.42 -11.01
N ILE A 8 -10.10 13.70 -9.91
CA ILE A 8 -8.82 13.22 -9.40
C ILE A 8 -8.92 11.72 -9.19
N CYS A 9 -7.86 10.99 -9.49
CA CYS A 9 -7.74 9.59 -9.08
C CYS A 9 -7.48 9.54 -7.57
N GLU A 10 -8.30 8.82 -6.82
CA GLU A 10 -8.15 8.72 -5.36
C GLU A 10 -6.92 7.91 -4.93
N MET A 11 -6.37 7.07 -5.80
CA MET A 11 -5.21 6.22 -5.49
C MET A 11 -3.86 6.94 -5.65
N CYS A 12 -3.73 7.85 -6.61
CA CYS A 12 -2.46 8.53 -6.91
C CYS A 12 -2.52 10.06 -6.96
N GLY A 13 -3.73 10.64 -6.85
CA GLY A 13 -3.94 12.09 -6.87
C GLY A 13 -3.78 12.75 -8.25
N THR A 14 -3.61 11.97 -9.32
CA THR A 14 -3.49 12.52 -10.68
C THR A 14 -4.81 13.17 -11.08
N GLY A 15 -4.74 14.41 -11.57
CA GLY A 15 -5.90 15.16 -12.05
C GLY A 15 -6.23 14.80 -13.50
N TYR A 16 -7.53 14.77 -13.81
CA TYR A 16 -8.07 14.44 -15.12
C TYR A 16 -9.13 15.43 -15.57
N SER A 17 -9.34 15.48 -16.89
CA SER A 17 -10.32 16.39 -17.49
C SER A 17 -11.73 15.82 -17.47
N THR A 18 -11.87 14.50 -17.53
CA THR A 18 -13.16 13.81 -17.42
C THR A 18 -13.19 12.80 -16.28
N LYS A 19 -14.39 12.33 -15.95
CA LYS A 19 -14.61 11.33 -14.92
C LYS A 19 -14.09 9.96 -15.39
N GLU A 20 -14.32 9.62 -16.65
CA GLU A 20 -13.93 8.34 -17.25
C GLU A 20 -12.41 8.17 -17.28
N GLU A 21 -11.65 9.26 -17.52
CA GLU A 21 -10.19 9.25 -17.44
C GLU A 21 -9.71 8.97 -16.01
N ALA A 22 -10.34 9.58 -15.00
CA ALA A 22 -10.02 9.35 -13.60
C ALA A 22 -10.37 7.91 -13.17
N GLU A 23 -11.56 7.43 -13.53
CA GLU A 23 -12.02 6.06 -13.24
C GLU A 23 -11.16 5.01 -13.96
N GLY A 24 -10.74 5.27 -15.20
CA GLY A 24 -9.83 4.40 -15.94
C GLY A 24 -8.45 4.32 -15.30
N CYS A 25 -7.90 5.46 -14.85
CA CYS A 25 -6.67 5.47 -14.05
C CYS A 25 -6.84 4.66 -12.77
N GLU A 26 -7.92 4.88 -12.03
CA GLU A 26 -8.22 4.15 -10.81
C GLU A 26 -8.37 2.63 -11.03
N ALA A 27 -8.99 2.20 -12.13
CA ALA A 27 -9.14 0.80 -12.46
C ALA A 27 -7.80 0.11 -12.77
N LEU A 28 -6.81 0.86 -13.26
CA LEU A 28 -5.44 0.37 -13.47
C LEU A 28 -4.63 0.34 -12.17
N HIS A 29 -5.06 1.07 -11.15
CA HIS A 29 -4.44 0.96 -9.84
C HIS A 29 -4.86 -0.33 -9.15
N GLU A 30 -3.89 -1.01 -8.58
CA GLU A 30 -4.13 -2.24 -7.84
C GLU A 30 -4.73 -1.91 -6.46
N LYS A 31 -6.06 -2.03 -6.34
CA LYS A 31 -6.82 -1.60 -5.15
C LYS A 31 -6.84 -2.60 -3.98
N ASN A 32 -6.34 -3.82 -4.16
CA ASN A 32 -6.55 -4.93 -3.21
C ASN A 32 -5.26 -5.64 -2.80
N VAL A 33 -4.24 -4.89 -2.38
CA VAL A 33 -3.07 -5.47 -1.74
C VAL A 33 -3.38 -5.77 -0.28
N LYS A 34 -3.31 -7.04 0.12
CA LYS A 34 -3.50 -7.47 1.51
C LYS A 34 -2.19 -8.00 2.07
N LEU A 35 -1.93 -7.74 3.36
CA LEU A 35 -0.90 -8.46 4.09
C LEU A 35 -1.50 -9.82 4.49
N THR A 36 -0.91 -10.91 3.99
CA THR A 36 -1.54 -12.24 4.08
C THR A 36 -0.77 -13.22 4.92
N LYS A 37 0.56 -13.05 5.01
CA LYS A 37 1.42 -13.94 5.79
C LYS A 37 2.45 -13.16 6.58
N PHE A 38 2.69 -13.64 7.80
CA PHE A 38 3.68 -13.12 8.73
C PHE A 38 4.63 -14.25 9.12
N GLU A 39 5.92 -14.06 8.93
CA GLU A 39 6.95 -15.02 9.37
C GLU A 39 7.71 -14.44 10.57
N TYR A 40 7.63 -15.14 11.69
CA TYR A 40 8.27 -14.77 12.94
C TYR A 40 9.58 -15.54 13.11
N VAL A 41 10.55 -14.90 13.77
CA VAL A 41 11.78 -15.56 14.22
C VAL A 41 11.68 -15.82 15.71
N TYR A 42 12.20 -16.97 16.14
CA TYR A 42 12.22 -17.36 17.55
C TYR A 42 12.84 -16.26 18.42
N GLY A 43 12.16 -15.93 19.52
CA GLY A 43 12.57 -14.87 20.46
C GLY A 43 12.18 -13.44 20.04
N MET A 44 11.49 -13.26 18.91
CA MET A 44 10.95 -11.96 18.50
C MET A 44 9.42 -11.93 18.59
N VAL A 45 8.88 -10.83 19.14
CA VAL A 45 7.43 -10.58 19.21
C VAL A 45 6.89 -10.06 17.88
N MET A 46 7.77 -9.67 16.96
CA MET A 46 7.45 -9.05 15.68
C MET A 46 7.80 -9.98 14.51
N PRO A 47 7.01 -9.97 13.42
CA PRO A 47 7.37 -10.71 12.22
C PRO A 47 8.62 -10.12 11.57
N LYS A 48 9.53 -11.00 11.14
CA LYS A 48 10.69 -10.63 10.33
C LYS A 48 10.32 -10.44 8.86
N TYR A 49 9.36 -11.21 8.36
CA TYR A 49 8.87 -11.05 6.99
C TYR A 49 7.36 -10.90 6.92
N VAL A 50 6.92 -10.04 6.01
CA VAL A 50 5.52 -9.86 5.67
C VAL A 50 5.33 -9.99 4.18
N TYR A 51 4.28 -10.71 3.81
CA TYR A 51 3.93 -10.99 2.42
C TYR A 51 2.72 -10.16 2.04
N VAL A 52 2.81 -9.54 0.87
CA VAL A 52 1.70 -8.83 0.24
C VAL A 52 1.21 -9.67 -0.92
N GLU A 53 -0.08 -9.95 -0.94
CA GLU A 53 -0.75 -10.60 -2.07
C GLU A 53 -1.54 -9.58 -2.89
N ASN A 54 -1.61 -9.86 -4.19
CA ASN A 54 -2.53 -9.21 -5.10
C ASN A 54 -3.97 -9.71 -4.86
N ALA A 55 -4.93 -9.07 -5.54
CA ALA A 55 -6.34 -9.45 -5.46
C ALA A 55 -6.60 -10.90 -5.87
N ASP A 56 -5.78 -11.45 -6.77
CA ASP A 56 -5.86 -12.80 -7.32
C ASP A 56 -5.16 -13.87 -6.45
N GLY A 57 -4.59 -13.48 -5.31
CA GLY A 57 -3.88 -14.38 -4.39
C GLY A 57 -2.42 -14.64 -4.76
N THR A 58 -1.89 -14.03 -5.82
CA THR A 58 -0.46 -14.14 -6.14
C THR A 58 0.39 -13.31 -5.17
N ILE A 59 1.53 -13.85 -4.73
CA ILE A 59 2.46 -13.12 -3.87
C ILE A 59 3.11 -12.01 -4.69
N LYS A 60 2.78 -10.77 -4.36
CA LYS A 60 3.33 -9.57 -5.00
C LYS A 60 4.73 -9.25 -4.51
N ALA A 61 4.90 -9.26 -3.19
CA ALA A 61 6.12 -8.79 -2.55
C ALA A 61 6.33 -9.47 -1.20
N ARG A 62 7.60 -9.57 -0.83
CA ARG A 62 8.06 -9.98 0.50
C ARG A 62 8.90 -8.85 1.09
N TYR A 63 8.46 -8.31 2.22
CA TYR A 63 9.20 -7.29 2.95
C TYR A 63 9.99 -7.92 4.09
N ASN A 64 11.24 -7.50 4.27
CA ASN A 64 12.05 -7.81 5.44
C ASN A 64 11.97 -6.61 6.39
N LEU A 65 11.40 -6.82 7.57
CA LEU A 65 11.22 -5.77 8.57
C LEU A 65 12.47 -5.70 9.44
N ILE A 66 13.26 -4.64 9.24
CA ILE A 66 14.55 -4.42 9.93
C ILE A 66 14.34 -3.65 11.25
N GLY A 67 13.22 -2.93 11.38
CA GLY A 67 12.83 -2.22 12.60
C GLY A 67 11.50 -1.50 12.40
N ILE A 68 10.72 -1.33 13.49
CA ILE A 68 9.46 -0.58 13.46
C ILE A 68 9.41 0.33 14.69
N MET A 69 9.05 1.59 14.46
CA MET A 69 8.63 2.52 15.51
C MET A 69 7.14 2.34 15.76
N ASP A 70 6.78 1.87 16.95
CA ASP A 70 5.41 1.94 17.47
C ASP A 70 5.35 3.08 18.50
N SER A 71 4.19 3.68 18.67
CA SER A 71 3.84 4.60 19.77
C SER A 71 4.26 4.08 21.16
N ARG A 72 4.26 2.75 21.35
CA ARG A 72 4.71 2.07 22.58
C ARG A 72 6.24 1.94 22.70
N ASN A 73 6.96 2.19 21.61
CA ASN A 73 8.41 2.11 21.50
C ASN A 73 9.01 3.51 21.32
N THR A 74 8.40 4.51 21.95
CA THR A 74 9.00 5.83 22.16
C THR A 74 10.11 5.64 23.19
N GLY A 75 11.36 5.70 22.71
CA GLY A 75 12.55 5.34 23.48
C GLY A 75 12.51 5.88 24.90
N LYS A 76 12.51 4.95 25.87
CA LYS A 76 13.15 5.23 27.15
C LYS A 76 14.65 5.20 26.89
N ASN A 77 15.18 6.34 26.46
CA ASN A 77 16.59 6.68 26.66
C ASN A 77 16.84 6.85 28.16
#